data_AF-A0A1G1F1V7-F1
#
_entry.id   AF-A0A1G1F1V7-F1
#
_cell.length_a   1.000
_cell.length_b   1.000
_cell.length_c   1.000
_cell.angle_alpha   90.00
_cell.angle_beta   90.00
_cell.angle_gamma   90.00
#
_symmetry.space_group_name_H-M   'P 1'
#
loop_
_entity.id
_entity.type
_entity.pdbx_description
1 polymer ?
#
loop_
_entity_poly.entity_id
_entity_poly.type
_entity_poly.pdbx_seq_one_letter_code
_entity_poly.pdbx_strand_id
1 'polypeptide(L)'
;MKAVMSDKTLLADAVAELIEALHQKYPGIKTKPTPPVEDEDFTIEIEVPPQFSLEEVELESHKECIKLEDKYNIYMLPLVKRKAT
;
A
#
# COMPACT_ATOMS: atom_id res chain seq x y z
N MET A 1 -9.27 3.37 -29.22
CA MET A 1 -7.82 3.27 -28.94
C MET A 1 -7.67 3.14 -27.44
N LYS A 2 -7.12 2.04 -26.92
CA LYS A 2 -6.77 1.95 -25.48
C LYS A 2 -5.65 2.96 -25.26
N ALA A 3 -5.83 3.92 -24.37
CA ALA A 3 -4.76 4.83 -23.99
C ALA A 3 -3.61 3.98 -23.41
N VAL A 4 -2.41 4.19 -23.92
CA VAL A 4 -1.19 3.65 -23.29
C VAL A 4 -0.99 4.48 -22.04
N MET A 5 -1.26 3.89 -20.87
CA MET A 5 -1.00 4.54 -19.59
C MET A 5 0.51 4.62 -19.39
N SER A 6 0.99 5.75 -18.87
CA SER A 6 2.40 5.90 -18.50
C SER A 6 2.69 5.15 -17.19
N ASP A 7 3.93 4.71 -16.98
CA ASP A 7 4.35 3.99 -15.77
C ASP A 7 4.00 4.76 -14.49
N LYS A 8 4.09 6.10 -14.53
CA LYS A 8 3.68 6.97 -13.40
C LYS A 8 2.18 6.94 -13.12
N THR A 9 1.35 6.79 -14.14
CA THR A 9 -0.10 6.68 -13.99
C THR A 9 -0.46 5.35 -13.36
N LEU A 10 0.15 4.25 -13.83
CA LEU A 10 -0.04 2.92 -13.26
C LEU A 10 0.35 2.90 -11.77
N LEU A 11 1.48 3.52 -11.42
CA LEU A 11 1.92 3.62 -10.03
C LEU A 11 0.95 4.42 -9.17
N ALA A 12 0.51 5.57 -9.65
CA ALA A 12 -0.47 6.39 -8.92
C ALA A 12 -1.78 5.62 -8.68
N ASP A 13 -2.27 4.89 -9.70
CA ASP A 13 -3.50 4.10 -9.60
C ASP A 13 -3.35 2.91 -8.64
N ALA A 14 -2.23 2.18 -8.70
CA ALA A 14 -1.94 1.08 -7.78
C ALA A 14 -1.85 1.55 -6.32
N VAL A 15 -1.14 2.66 -6.07
CA VAL A 15 -1.04 3.24 -4.72
C VAL A 15 -2.38 3.75 -4.22
N ALA A 16 -3.19 4.38 -5.07
CA ALA A 16 -4.52 4.85 -4.70
C ALA A 16 -5.45 3.68 -4.33
N GLU A 17 -5.44 2.61 -5.12
CA GLU A 17 -6.24 1.41 -4.86
C GLU A 17 -5.81 0.69 -3.57
N LEU A 18 -4.50 0.60 -3.30
CA LEU A 18 -3.98 0.09 -2.04
C LEU A 18 -4.49 0.89 -0.85
N ILE A 19 -4.37 2.22 -0.91
CA ILE A 19 -4.80 3.12 0.17
C ILE A 19 -6.31 3.01 0.40
N GLU A 20 -7.10 2.97 -0.68
CA GLU A 20 -8.55 2.82 -0.59
C GLU A 20 -8.94 1.49 0.07
N ALA A 21 -8.39 0.36 -0.39
CA ALA A 21 -8.67 -0.95 0.16
C ALA A 21 -8.32 -1.04 1.66
N LEU A 22 -7.16 -0.51 2.04
CA LEU A 22 -6.73 -0.50 3.44
C LEU A 22 -7.60 0.43 4.30
N HIS A 23 -8.00 1.60 3.81
CA HIS A 23 -8.87 2.52 4.55
C HIS A 23 -10.30 2.00 4.70
N GLN A 24 -10.83 1.28 3.70
CA GLN A 24 -12.15 0.64 3.81
C GLN A 24 -12.15 -0.45 4.89
N LYS A 25 -11.05 -1.20 5.01
CA LYS A 25 -10.94 -2.31 5.98
C LYS A 25 -10.49 -1.86 7.37
N TYR A 26 -9.60 -0.88 7.46
CA TYR A 26 -8.97 -0.41 8.70
C TYR A 26 -9.14 1.10 8.86
N PRO A 27 -10.36 1.58 9.18
CA PRO A 27 -10.60 3.00 9.33
C PRO A 27 -9.72 3.62 10.43
N GLY A 28 -9.00 4.68 10.07
CA GLY A 28 -8.15 5.43 10.99
C GLY A 28 -6.67 5.00 11.02
N ILE A 29 -6.24 4.07 10.16
CA ILE A 29 -4.82 3.98 9.82
C ILE A 29 -4.37 5.28 9.14
N LYS A 30 -3.08 5.58 9.21
CA LYS A 30 -2.47 6.64 8.40
C LYS A 30 -1.45 6.03 7.47
N THR A 31 -1.41 6.55 6.24
CA THR A 31 -0.42 6.13 5.26
C THR A 31 0.47 7.30 4.87
N LYS A 32 1.74 7.03 4.59
CA LYS A 32 2.64 8.01 3.98
C LYS A 32 3.67 7.31 3.09
N PRO A 33 4.10 7.94 1.98
CA PRO A 33 5.22 7.42 1.21
C PRO A 33 6.50 7.47 2.05
N THR A 34 7.38 6.50 1.83
CA THR A 34 8.76 6.51 2.32
C THR A 34 9.71 6.44 1.14
N PRO A 35 11.02 6.68 1.34
CA PRO A 35 12.01 6.37 0.32
C PRO A 35 11.82 4.94 -0.18
N PRO A 36 11.89 4.70 -1.50
CA PRO A 36 11.80 3.35 -2.05
C PRO A 36 12.92 2.47 -1.50
N VAL A 37 12.57 1.24 -1.16
CA VAL A 37 13.54 0.16 -0.89
C VAL A 37 14.04 -0.38 -2.24
N GLU A 38 15.24 -0.97 -2.26
CA GLU A 38 15.78 -1.64 -3.44
C GLU A 38 14.76 -2.66 -3.98
N ASP A 39 14.62 -2.72 -5.31
CA ASP A 39 13.67 -3.56 -6.06
C ASP A 39 12.17 -3.22 -5.92
N GLU A 40 11.81 -2.19 -5.14
CA GLU A 40 10.43 -1.74 -4.99
C GLU A 40 10.16 -0.47 -5.82
N ASP A 41 9.05 -0.45 -6.55
CA ASP A 41 8.57 0.76 -7.25
C ASP A 41 8.04 1.80 -6.26
N PHE A 42 7.55 1.34 -5.10
CA PHE A 42 7.02 2.20 -4.05
C PHE A 42 7.13 1.56 -2.67
N THR A 43 7.34 2.39 -1.65
CA THR A 43 7.29 1.96 -0.26
C THR A 43 6.35 2.88 0.51
N ILE A 44 5.46 2.25 1.27
CA ILE A 44 4.40 2.94 2.02
C ILE A 44 4.46 2.55 3.48
N GLU A 45 4.55 3.54 4.36
CA GLU A 45 4.42 3.31 5.79
C GLU A 45 2.95 3.38 6.19
N ILE A 46 2.52 2.41 7.01
CA ILE A 46 1.16 2.28 7.51
C ILE A 46 1.20 2.35 9.04
N GLU A 47 0.70 3.45 9.61
CA GLU A 47 0.54 3.63 11.04
C GLU A 47 -0.79 3.06 11.53
N VAL A 48 -0.72 2.01 12.33
CA VAL A 48 -1.87 1.25 12.81
C VAL A 48 -2.33 1.74 14.19
N PRO A 49 -3.60 2.14 14.36
CA PRO A 49 -4.12 2.56 15.65
C PRO A 49 -4.33 1.34 16.58
N PRO A 50 -4.37 1.52 17.91
CA PRO A 50 -4.28 0.42 18.88
C PRO A 50 -5.47 -0.56 18.83
N GLN A 51 -6.60 -0.18 18.25
CA GLN A 51 -7.77 -1.05 18.09
C GLN A 51 -7.59 -2.16 17.04
N PHE A 52 -6.56 -2.11 16.20
CA PHE A 52 -6.27 -3.16 15.21
C PHE A 52 -4.99 -3.93 15.57
N SER A 53 -4.97 -5.23 15.26
CA SER A 53 -3.76 -6.04 15.37
C SER A 53 -2.71 -5.56 14.36
N LEU A 54 -1.45 -5.50 14.79
CA LEU A 54 -0.35 -5.12 13.89
C LEU A 54 -0.15 -6.21 12.82
N GLU A 55 -0.09 -7.47 13.28
CA GLU A 55 0.16 -8.65 12.44
C GLU A 55 -0.95 -8.85 11.39
N GLU A 56 -2.21 -8.62 11.77
CA GLU A 56 -3.32 -8.75 10.81
C GLU A 56 -3.27 -7.66 9.74
N VAL A 57 -2.97 -6.41 10.12
CA VAL A 57 -2.84 -5.32 9.15
C VAL A 57 -1.63 -5.53 8.25
N GLU A 58 -0.51 -5.99 8.79
CA GLU A 58 0.69 -6.34 8.01
C GLU A 58 0.40 -7.43 6.99
N LEU A 59 -0.17 -8.56 7.42
CA LEU A 59 -0.51 -9.66 6.54
C LEU A 59 -1.47 -9.22 5.42
N GLU A 60 -2.51 -8.45 5.75
CA GLU A 60 -3.49 -8.00 4.77
C GLU A 60 -2.92 -6.93 3.83
N SER A 61 -2.02 -6.07 4.31
CA SER A 61 -1.31 -5.11 3.45
C SER A 61 -0.44 -5.81 2.42
N HIS A 62 0.32 -6.85 2.83
CA HIS A 62 1.11 -7.64 1.89
C HIS A 62 0.24 -8.39 0.87
N LYS A 63 -0.88 -8.97 1.31
CA LYS A 63 -1.82 -9.61 0.38
C LYS A 63 -2.37 -8.64 -0.65
N GLU A 64 -2.68 -7.42 -0.25
CA GLU A 64 -3.19 -6.41 -1.17
C GLU A 64 -2.11 -5.94 -2.15
N CYS A 65 -0.87 -5.74 -1.68
CA CYS A 65 0.26 -5.47 -2.57
C CYS A 65 0.45 -6.57 -3.63
N ILE A 66 0.41 -7.86 -3.25
CA ILE A 66 0.53 -8.99 -4.20
C ILE A 66 -0.57 -8.95 -5.27
N LYS A 67 -1.82 -8.67 -4.89
CA LYS A 67 -2.92 -8.55 -5.87
C LYS A 67 -2.70 -7.40 -6.83
N LEU A 68 -2.17 -6.28 -6.35
CA LEU A 68 -1.91 -5.10 -7.15
C LEU A 68 -0.67 -5.28 -8.04
N GLU A 69 0.32 -6.03 -7.57
CA GLU A 69 1.45 -6.50 -8.38
C GLU A 69 0.95 -7.31 -9.58
N ASP A 70 0.10 -8.32 -9.36
CA ASP A 70 -0.50 -9.11 -10.44
C ASP A 70 -1.30 -8.25 -11.44
N LYS A 71 -1.92 -7.16 -10.97
CA LYS A 71 -2.82 -6.30 -11.76
C LYS A 71 -2.07 -5.23 -12.55
N TYR A 72 -1.09 -4.57 -11.93
CA TYR A 72 -0.41 -3.39 -12.46
C TYR A 72 1.03 -3.67 -12.88
N ASN A 73 1.60 -4.81 -12.48
CA ASN A 73 3.03 -5.11 -12.57
C ASN A 73 3.87 -4.05 -11.85
N ILE A 74 3.49 -3.77 -10.60
CA ILE A 74 4.12 -2.77 -9.72
C ILE A 74 4.42 -3.41 -8.37
N TYR A 75 5.67 -3.26 -7.93
CA TYR A 75 6.18 -3.82 -6.69
C TYR A 75 6.06 -2.79 -5.57
N MET A 76 5.32 -3.12 -4.53
CA MET A 76 5.07 -2.22 -3.40
C MET A 76 5.33 -2.91 -2.07
N LEU A 77 6.13 -2.25 -1.23
CA LEU A 77 6.41 -2.70 0.12
C LEU A 77 5.60 -1.94 1.17
N PRO A 78 4.69 -2.59 1.91
CA PRO A 78 4.05 -2.00 3.07
C PRO A 78 4.94 -2.15 4.31
N LEU A 79 5.24 -1.02 4.97
CA LEU A 79 5.95 -0.96 6.25
C LEU A 79 4.95 -0.65 7.36
N VAL A 80 4.51 -1.69 8.07
CA VAL A 80 3.46 -1.56 9.08
C VAL A 80 4.06 -1.29 10.46
N LYS A 81 3.57 -0.25 11.15
CA LYS A 81 4.04 0.09 12.50
C LYS A 81 2.89 0.56 13.39
N ARG A 82 3.10 0.49 14.70
CA ARG A 82 2.14 1.01 15.68
C ARG A 82 2.15 2.54 15.66
N LYS A 83 0.96 3.16 15.71
CA LYS A 83 0.83 4.60 15.95
C LYS A 83 1.49 4.96 17.29
N ALA A 84 2.44 5.91 17.27
CA ALA A 84 3.00 6.45 18.50
C ALA A 84 1.90 7.17 19.30
N THR A 85 1.79 6.84 20.59
CA THR A 85 0.91 7.51 21.56
C THR A 85 1.33 8.94 21.80
#